data_AF-A0A444JCX9-F1
#
_entry.id   AF-A0A444JCX9-F1
#
_cell.length_a   1.000
_cell.length_b   1.000
_cell.length_c   1.000
_cell.angle_alpha   90.00
_cell.angle_beta   90.00
_cell.angle_gamma   90.00
#
_symmetry.space_group_name_H-M   'P 1'
#
loop_
_entity.id
_entity.type
_entity.pdbx_description
1 polymer ?
#
loop_
_entity_poly.entity_id
_entity_poly.type
_entity_poly.pdbx_seq_one_letter_code
_entity_poly.pdbx_strand_id
1 'polypeptide(L)'
;GNTASAILIYGGGGGISNDGGGTITLNASTVSGNTASTCNPTYGGGVYNSSDSTVTLTNSTVSGNTTSGYFSSGSGIYNYGTVTLTNSTVSDNTGVSCTICTISDNAAVSFTCIATNGGDSIGGGIYNSSDGTVTLHSSLISGNTAMGNDNGKEVFSSTSGTIYADSFNLFGHNGESNTEAFIGFTPGASDIDATGSSGTALEDILSPLADNGGLTMTHALVSGSPAIDLDEGCSPGLDQRGESRPFGAGCDAGSFEFNDAIVVPSFINQPPIADAGSAQSALEGDTVCFDGSGSTDADGDEVEYLWSLDAWPEGSAAELDDPNAETTCLVVDFPGTYEVSLVVNDGLIDSEEDIAEAVVVSYLTAVTETLEDTATAVNEIDTAVLKNAKQQNALTNKVNAAFTLIDEGSYAKALDKLRNDILAKTDGCAASEPPTPDRNDWIKDCGSQEQVFPLIMEAIGYLESMI
;
A
#
# COMPACT_ATOMS: atom_id res chain seq x y z
N GLY A 1 -9.99 -13.35 -15.87
CA GLY A 1 -10.39 -13.95 -17.15
C GLY A 1 -11.35 -15.11 -16.94
N ASN A 2 -12.40 -15.16 -17.75
CA ASN A 2 -13.33 -16.28 -17.93
C ASN A 2 -13.08 -16.92 -19.31
N THR A 3 -13.34 -18.22 -19.47
CA THR A 3 -13.18 -18.92 -20.75
C THR A 3 -14.51 -19.55 -21.18
N ALA A 4 -15.07 -19.09 -22.31
CA ALA A 4 -16.24 -19.70 -22.93
C ALA A 4 -15.79 -20.66 -24.05
N SER A 5 -16.13 -21.94 -23.90
CA SER A 5 -15.84 -22.99 -24.89
C SER A 5 -17.09 -23.83 -25.16
N ALA A 6 -17.51 -23.91 -26.42
CA ALA A 6 -18.67 -24.70 -26.83
C ALA A 6 -18.32 -25.64 -27.99
N ILE A 7 -18.72 -26.90 -27.88
CA ILE A 7 -18.44 -27.95 -28.88
C ILE A 7 -19.45 -27.94 -30.04
N LEU A 8 -20.63 -27.32 -29.92
CA LEU A 8 -21.59 -27.19 -31.02
C LEU A 8 -22.40 -25.88 -30.93
N ILE A 9 -22.48 -25.19 -32.09
CA ILE A 9 -23.36 -24.07 -32.51
C ILE A 9 -23.12 -22.70 -31.82
N TYR A 10 -22.48 -21.77 -32.55
CA TYR A 10 -22.23 -20.33 -32.25
C TYR A 10 -21.95 -19.94 -30.79
N GLY A 11 -20.69 -19.62 -30.46
CA GLY A 11 -20.32 -19.08 -29.15
C GLY A 11 -19.76 -17.67 -29.29
N GLY A 12 -20.27 -16.74 -28.48
CA GLY A 12 -19.71 -15.39 -28.36
C GLY A 12 -19.68 -14.89 -26.93
N GLY A 13 -18.90 -13.84 -26.67
CA GLY A 13 -18.81 -13.20 -25.37
C GLY A 13 -17.99 -13.99 -24.35
N GLY A 14 -16.69 -14.18 -24.61
CA GLY A 14 -15.81 -14.90 -23.68
C GLY A 14 -15.84 -14.31 -22.27
N GLY A 15 -16.01 -12.99 -22.15
CA GLY A 15 -16.34 -12.30 -20.91
C GLY A 15 -17.83 -12.02 -20.75
N ILE A 16 -18.43 -11.30 -21.72
CA ILE A 16 -19.81 -10.80 -21.66
C ILE A 16 -20.54 -11.10 -22.97
N SER A 17 -21.71 -11.74 -22.91
CA SER A 17 -22.63 -11.91 -24.03
C SER A 17 -23.91 -11.11 -23.79
N ASN A 18 -24.23 -10.19 -24.70
CA ASN A 18 -25.44 -9.39 -24.68
C ASN A 18 -26.36 -9.75 -25.85
N ASP A 19 -27.43 -10.49 -25.53
CA ASP A 19 -28.35 -11.09 -26.50
C ASP A 19 -29.80 -10.61 -26.29
N GLY A 20 -30.62 -10.75 -27.32
CA GLY A 20 -32.08 -10.64 -27.21
C GLY A 20 -32.59 -9.24 -26.85
N GLY A 21 -31.88 -8.19 -27.28
CA GLY A 21 -32.25 -6.80 -27.01
C GLY A 21 -31.81 -6.29 -25.63
N GLY A 22 -30.86 -6.97 -24.99
CA GLY A 22 -30.34 -6.57 -23.68
C GLY A 22 -29.58 -5.24 -23.69
N THR A 23 -29.55 -4.57 -22.53
CA THR A 23 -28.75 -3.36 -22.29
C THR A 23 -27.75 -3.62 -21.17
N ILE A 24 -26.47 -3.39 -21.44
CA ILE A 24 -25.38 -3.52 -20.48
C ILE A 24 -24.67 -2.18 -20.33
N THR A 25 -24.46 -1.75 -19.10
CA THR A 25 -23.65 -0.56 -18.76
C THR A 25 -22.51 -0.99 -17.86
N LEU A 26 -21.29 -0.70 -18.29
CA LEU A 26 -20.06 -0.88 -17.55
C LEU A 26 -19.49 0.51 -17.23
N ASN A 27 -19.30 0.78 -15.94
CA ASN A 27 -18.69 2.02 -15.45
C ASN A 27 -17.51 1.65 -14.56
N ALA A 28 -16.34 2.23 -14.81
CA ALA A 28 -15.14 1.92 -14.04
C ALA A 28 -14.87 0.41 -13.93
N SER A 29 -15.04 -0.32 -15.03
CA SER A 29 -15.04 -1.79 -15.05
C SER A 29 -13.93 -2.35 -15.94
N THR A 30 -13.41 -3.53 -15.58
CA THR A 30 -12.41 -4.24 -16.37
C THR A 30 -12.97 -5.55 -16.94
N VAL A 31 -12.91 -5.70 -18.26
CA VAL A 31 -13.20 -6.96 -18.98
C VAL A 31 -11.88 -7.47 -19.56
N SER A 32 -11.20 -8.35 -18.81
CA SER A 32 -9.85 -8.77 -19.21
C SER A 32 -9.54 -10.26 -19.14
N GLY A 33 -8.62 -10.68 -20.00
CA GLY A 33 -8.09 -12.04 -20.05
C GLY A 33 -9.15 -13.08 -20.38
N ASN A 34 -10.19 -12.72 -21.14
CA ASN A 34 -11.26 -13.65 -21.50
C ASN A 34 -10.98 -14.30 -22.85
N THR A 35 -11.49 -15.51 -23.06
CA THR A 35 -11.32 -16.22 -24.34
C THR A 35 -12.63 -16.81 -24.84
N ALA A 36 -12.97 -16.51 -26.09
CA ALA A 36 -14.02 -17.20 -26.84
C ALA A 36 -13.38 -18.18 -27.84
N SER A 37 -13.65 -19.48 -27.69
CA SER A 37 -13.11 -20.51 -28.58
C SER A 37 -14.16 -21.56 -28.97
N THR A 38 -14.36 -21.77 -30.27
CA THR A 38 -15.23 -22.82 -30.81
C THR A 38 -14.72 -23.34 -32.15
N CYS A 39 -15.24 -24.47 -32.62
CA CYS A 39 -14.92 -25.03 -33.94
C CYS A 39 -15.65 -24.35 -35.12
N ASN A 40 -16.45 -23.31 -34.84
CA ASN A 40 -17.29 -22.54 -35.78
C ASN A 40 -17.01 -21.02 -35.57
N PRO A 41 -17.65 -20.11 -36.32
CA PRO A 41 -17.43 -18.67 -36.12
C PRO A 41 -17.65 -18.27 -34.65
N THR A 42 -16.67 -17.59 -34.06
CA THR A 42 -16.74 -17.07 -32.68
C THR A 42 -16.66 -15.56 -32.65
N TYR A 43 -17.44 -14.94 -31.77
CA TYR A 43 -17.58 -13.48 -31.74
C TYR A 43 -17.33 -12.91 -30.35
N GLY A 44 -16.53 -11.85 -30.21
CA GLY A 44 -16.42 -11.13 -28.93
C GLY A 44 -15.64 -11.92 -27.87
N GLY A 45 -14.31 -11.90 -27.92
CA GLY A 45 -13.47 -12.52 -26.88
C GLY A 45 -13.70 -11.88 -25.52
N GLY A 46 -13.78 -10.55 -25.47
CA GLY A 46 -14.24 -9.78 -24.32
C GLY A 46 -15.76 -9.65 -24.30
N VAL A 47 -16.31 -8.86 -25.23
CA VAL A 47 -17.73 -8.50 -25.28
C VAL A 47 -18.35 -8.88 -26.63
N TYR A 48 -19.50 -9.54 -26.58
CA TYR A 48 -20.38 -9.76 -27.73
C TYR A 48 -21.69 -9.01 -27.54
N ASN A 49 -22.10 -8.25 -28.56
CA ASN A 49 -23.35 -7.48 -28.57
C ASN A 49 -24.17 -7.83 -29.83
N SER A 50 -25.39 -8.37 -29.64
CA SER A 50 -26.29 -8.83 -30.72
C SER A 50 -27.08 -7.68 -31.41
N SER A 51 -27.81 -7.98 -32.49
CA SER A 51 -28.42 -7.01 -33.45
C SER A 51 -29.44 -6.01 -32.92
N ASP A 52 -29.90 -6.13 -31.68
CA ASP A 52 -30.87 -5.19 -31.09
C ASP A 52 -30.43 -4.77 -29.67
N SER A 53 -29.19 -5.08 -29.33
CA SER A 53 -28.64 -4.94 -28.00
C SER A 53 -27.75 -3.70 -27.87
N THR A 54 -27.66 -3.15 -26.67
CA THR A 54 -26.87 -1.96 -26.37
C THR A 54 -25.82 -2.23 -25.31
N VAL A 55 -24.58 -1.82 -25.57
CA VAL A 55 -23.48 -1.88 -24.62
C VAL A 55 -22.88 -0.48 -24.45
N THR A 56 -22.79 0.00 -23.21
CA THR A 56 -22.13 1.27 -22.86
C THR A 56 -20.96 1.00 -21.92
N LEU A 57 -19.77 1.48 -22.29
CA LEU A 57 -18.56 1.46 -21.50
C LEU A 57 -18.14 2.89 -21.18
N THR A 58 -18.00 3.19 -19.90
CA THR A 58 -17.49 4.47 -19.41
C THR A 58 -16.37 4.21 -18.41
N ASN A 59 -15.26 4.92 -18.53
CA ASN A 59 -14.10 4.77 -17.65
C ASN A 59 -13.63 3.30 -17.53
N SER A 60 -13.75 2.50 -18.60
CA SER A 60 -13.63 1.04 -18.52
C SER A 60 -12.52 0.50 -19.43
N THR A 61 -11.94 -0.63 -19.04
CA THR A 61 -10.86 -1.28 -19.79
C THR A 61 -11.29 -2.64 -20.33
N VAL A 62 -11.16 -2.85 -21.63
CA VAL A 62 -11.31 -4.15 -22.30
C VAL A 62 -9.94 -4.58 -22.79
N SER A 63 -9.30 -5.53 -22.09
CA SER A 63 -7.91 -5.87 -22.39
C SER A 63 -7.53 -7.34 -22.35
N GLY A 64 -6.53 -7.72 -23.14
CA GLY A 64 -5.99 -9.09 -23.12
C GLY A 64 -7.04 -10.17 -23.46
N ASN A 65 -8.12 -9.82 -24.17
CA ASN A 65 -9.14 -10.79 -24.55
C ASN A 65 -8.79 -11.44 -25.89
N THR A 66 -9.18 -12.70 -26.03
CA THR A 66 -8.80 -13.53 -27.18
C THR A 66 -9.99 -14.18 -27.86
N THR A 67 -9.97 -14.23 -29.20
CA THR A 67 -10.83 -15.14 -29.97
C THR A 67 -9.98 -16.17 -30.69
N SER A 68 -10.45 -17.42 -30.75
CA SER A 68 -9.79 -18.48 -31.51
C SER A 68 -10.82 -19.38 -32.20
N GLY A 69 -10.50 -19.83 -33.42
CA GLY A 69 -11.40 -20.62 -34.25
C GLY A 69 -11.37 -20.20 -35.72
N TYR A 70 -12.09 -20.94 -36.55
CA TYR A 70 -12.27 -20.58 -37.96
C TYR A 70 -13.33 -19.47 -38.08
N PHE A 71 -13.03 -18.40 -38.82
CA PHE A 71 -13.93 -17.24 -39.03
C PHE A 71 -14.34 -16.51 -37.74
N SER A 72 -13.40 -16.37 -36.81
CA SER A 72 -13.61 -15.65 -35.55
C SER A 72 -13.40 -14.14 -35.69
N SER A 73 -14.23 -13.32 -35.03
CA SER A 73 -14.17 -11.86 -35.09
C SER A 73 -14.35 -11.20 -33.72
N GLY A 74 -13.70 -10.07 -33.49
CA GLY A 74 -13.91 -9.23 -32.31
C GLY A 74 -13.22 -9.80 -31.10
N SER A 75 -11.89 -9.80 -31.09
CA SER A 75 -11.11 -10.25 -29.92
C SER A 75 -11.45 -9.45 -28.66
N GLY A 76 -11.57 -8.12 -28.78
CA GLY A 76 -12.05 -7.25 -27.72
C GLY A 76 -13.57 -7.17 -27.70
N ILE A 77 -14.14 -6.47 -28.69
CA ILE A 77 -15.57 -6.16 -28.78
C ILE A 77 -16.08 -6.55 -30.16
N TYR A 78 -17.09 -7.42 -30.20
CA TYR A 78 -17.89 -7.68 -31.39
C TYR A 78 -19.25 -7.01 -31.22
N ASN A 79 -19.53 -6.03 -32.09
CA ASN A 79 -20.76 -5.27 -32.08
C ASN A 79 -21.59 -5.54 -33.34
N TYR A 80 -22.77 -6.11 -33.14
CA TYR A 80 -23.81 -6.23 -34.17
C TYR A 80 -25.01 -5.31 -33.90
N GLY A 81 -25.06 -4.68 -32.71
CA GLY A 81 -26.06 -3.69 -32.30
C GLY A 81 -25.42 -2.33 -32.02
N THR A 82 -25.75 -1.68 -30.90
CA THR A 82 -25.17 -0.38 -30.54
C THR A 82 -24.10 -0.49 -29.45
N VAL A 83 -22.92 0.11 -29.68
CA VAL A 83 -21.86 0.28 -28.68
C VAL A 83 -21.54 1.75 -28.45
N THR A 84 -21.39 2.15 -27.19
CA THR A 84 -20.85 3.46 -26.80
C THR A 84 -19.62 3.26 -25.92
N LEU A 85 -18.50 3.88 -26.29
CA LEU A 85 -17.25 3.91 -25.54
C LEU A 85 -16.92 5.36 -25.21
N THR A 86 -16.77 5.67 -23.92
CA THR A 86 -16.36 6.99 -23.44
C THR A 86 -15.29 6.84 -22.38
N ASN A 87 -14.20 7.62 -22.45
CA ASN A 87 -13.10 7.55 -21.47
C ASN A 87 -12.63 6.11 -21.22
N SER A 88 -12.57 5.28 -22.26
CA SER A 88 -12.33 3.84 -22.08
C SER A 88 -11.04 3.43 -22.78
N THR A 89 -10.47 2.31 -22.37
CA THR A 89 -9.30 1.72 -23.04
C THR A 89 -9.65 0.35 -23.60
N VAL A 90 -9.37 0.13 -24.89
CA VAL A 90 -9.46 -1.18 -25.54
C VAL A 90 -8.08 -1.55 -26.03
N SER A 91 -7.43 -2.50 -25.36
CA SER A 91 -6.00 -2.74 -25.57
C SER A 91 -5.58 -4.20 -25.46
N ASP A 92 -4.51 -4.59 -26.15
CA ASP A 92 -3.90 -5.93 -26.05
C ASP A 92 -4.88 -7.09 -26.36
N ASN A 93 -5.99 -6.85 -27.06
CA ASN A 93 -6.90 -7.92 -27.44
C ASN A 93 -6.41 -8.58 -28.73
N THR A 94 -6.40 -9.91 -28.77
CA THR A 94 -5.77 -10.69 -29.84
C THR A 94 -6.74 -11.69 -30.47
N GLY A 95 -6.77 -11.81 -31.80
CA GLY A 95 -7.67 -12.79 -32.41
C GLY A 95 -7.55 -12.91 -33.91
N VAL A 96 -8.52 -13.54 -34.55
CA VAL A 96 -8.35 -13.90 -35.96
C VAL A 96 -8.76 -12.78 -36.93
N SER A 97 -9.72 -11.90 -36.58
CA SER A 97 -10.24 -10.99 -37.60
C SER A 97 -10.53 -9.52 -37.31
N CYS A 98 -10.49 -9.04 -36.06
CA CYS A 98 -10.54 -7.61 -35.67
C CYS A 98 -10.70 -7.49 -34.15
N THR A 99 -10.34 -6.33 -33.59
CA THR A 99 -10.43 -6.06 -32.15
C THR A 99 -11.77 -5.46 -31.77
N ILE A 100 -12.11 -4.35 -32.40
CA ILE A 100 -13.45 -3.79 -32.36
C ILE A 100 -14.06 -4.01 -33.73
N CYS A 101 -15.00 -4.95 -33.82
CA CYS A 101 -15.72 -5.22 -35.05
C CYS A 101 -17.11 -4.64 -34.92
N THR A 102 -17.38 -3.58 -35.67
CA THR A 102 -18.73 -3.02 -35.80
C THR A 102 -19.32 -3.53 -37.10
N ILE A 103 -20.41 -4.27 -36.98
CA ILE A 103 -21.06 -4.93 -38.09
C ILE A 103 -22.53 -4.50 -38.10
N SER A 104 -22.93 -3.79 -39.16
CA SER A 104 -24.31 -3.38 -39.49
C SER A 104 -25.04 -2.35 -38.61
N ASP A 105 -24.47 -1.88 -37.49
CA ASP A 105 -25.09 -0.87 -36.63
C ASP A 105 -24.03 0.08 -36.01
N ASN A 106 -24.36 0.87 -35.00
CA ASN A 106 -23.62 2.06 -34.59
C ASN A 106 -22.57 1.79 -33.50
N ALA A 107 -21.40 2.42 -33.63
CA ALA A 107 -20.44 2.58 -32.56
C ALA A 107 -20.12 4.08 -32.36
N ALA A 108 -20.35 4.58 -31.14
CA ALA A 108 -19.94 5.92 -30.75
C ALA A 108 -18.72 5.82 -29.83
N VAL A 109 -17.59 6.40 -30.25
CA VAL A 109 -16.32 6.33 -29.52
C VAL A 109 -15.84 7.75 -29.25
N SER A 110 -15.74 8.11 -27.98
CA SER A 110 -15.23 9.41 -27.53
C SER A 110 -14.18 9.26 -26.45
N PHE A 111 -13.13 10.07 -26.47
CA PHE A 111 -12.08 10.06 -25.44
C PHE A 111 -11.59 8.65 -25.10
N THR A 112 -11.44 7.79 -26.11
CA THR A 112 -11.14 6.38 -25.91
C THR A 112 -9.82 6.04 -26.59
N CYS A 113 -9.00 5.25 -25.90
CA CYS A 113 -7.75 4.74 -26.44
C CYS A 113 -7.96 3.31 -26.94
N ILE A 114 -7.71 3.05 -28.22
CA ILE A 114 -7.76 1.74 -28.87
C ILE A 114 -6.35 1.44 -29.38
N ALA A 115 -5.57 0.69 -28.61
CA ALA A 115 -4.14 0.54 -28.88
C ALA A 115 -3.65 -0.90 -28.73
N THR A 116 -2.53 -1.21 -29.39
CA THR A 116 -1.80 -2.50 -29.26
C THR A 116 -2.63 -3.77 -29.47
N ASN A 117 -3.80 -3.65 -30.08
CA ASN A 117 -4.62 -4.80 -30.36
C ASN A 117 -4.15 -5.48 -31.65
N GLY A 118 -4.36 -6.79 -31.75
CA GLY A 118 -3.82 -7.56 -32.86
C GLY A 118 -4.81 -8.56 -33.42
N GLY A 119 -4.72 -8.80 -34.73
CA GLY A 119 -5.30 -10.00 -35.27
C GLY A 119 -4.75 -10.51 -36.59
N ASP A 120 -5.09 -11.76 -36.88
CA ASP A 120 -4.59 -12.51 -38.04
C ASP A 120 -5.25 -12.09 -39.38
N SER A 121 -6.03 -11.00 -39.41
CA SER A 121 -6.73 -10.54 -40.62
C SER A 121 -6.81 -9.02 -40.74
N ILE A 122 -8.00 -8.39 -40.73
CA ILE A 122 -8.25 -7.01 -41.18
C ILE A 122 -8.76 -6.14 -40.01
N GLY A 123 -8.43 -4.84 -39.96
CA GLY A 123 -9.02 -3.94 -38.95
C GLY A 123 -8.51 -4.25 -37.54
N GLY A 124 -7.20 -4.17 -37.36
CA GLY A 124 -6.53 -4.50 -36.09
C GLY A 124 -7.07 -3.69 -34.91
N GLY A 125 -7.36 -2.40 -35.10
CA GLY A 125 -8.08 -1.55 -34.15
C GLY A 125 -9.58 -1.62 -34.36
N ILE A 126 -10.07 -0.95 -35.40
CA ILE A 126 -11.49 -0.89 -35.77
C ILE A 126 -11.71 -1.54 -37.14
N TYR A 127 -12.67 -2.45 -37.20
CA TYR A 127 -13.25 -2.96 -38.44
C TYR A 127 -14.72 -2.53 -38.52
N ASN A 128 -15.08 -1.80 -39.57
CA ASN A 128 -16.45 -1.40 -39.86
C ASN A 128 -16.96 -2.07 -41.14
N SER A 129 -17.93 -2.97 -41.00
CA SER A 129 -18.48 -3.74 -42.12
C SER A 129 -19.49 -2.95 -42.95
N SER A 130 -20.05 -3.61 -43.97
CA SER A 130 -21.17 -3.08 -44.73
C SER A 130 -22.33 -2.75 -43.77
N ASP A 131 -22.83 -1.53 -43.83
CA ASP A 131 -23.96 -0.96 -43.09
C ASP A 131 -23.66 -0.46 -41.66
N GLY A 132 -22.44 -0.63 -41.14
CA GLY A 132 -22.06 -0.07 -39.84
C GLY A 132 -21.71 1.41 -39.89
N THR A 133 -21.99 2.13 -38.80
CA THR A 133 -21.60 3.55 -38.64
C THR A 133 -20.74 3.71 -37.40
N VAL A 134 -19.55 4.29 -37.56
CA VAL A 134 -18.67 4.63 -36.44
C VAL A 134 -18.51 6.14 -36.38
N THR A 135 -18.72 6.73 -35.20
CA THR A 135 -18.43 8.15 -34.92
C THR A 135 -17.28 8.24 -33.93
N LEU A 136 -16.22 8.96 -34.29
CA LEU A 136 -15.00 9.11 -33.49
C LEU A 136 -14.82 10.57 -33.10
N HIS A 137 -14.55 10.81 -31.81
CA HIS A 137 -14.26 12.13 -31.27
C HIS A 137 -13.16 12.03 -30.21
N SER A 138 -12.12 12.86 -30.33
CA SER A 138 -11.04 12.99 -29.34
C SER A 138 -10.51 11.64 -28.89
N SER A 139 -10.41 10.69 -29.82
CA SER A 139 -10.02 9.30 -29.56
C SER A 139 -8.70 8.98 -30.22
N LEU A 140 -7.99 8.01 -29.64
CA LEU A 140 -6.65 7.62 -30.06
C LEU A 140 -6.66 6.18 -30.51
N ILE A 141 -6.30 5.92 -31.77
CA ILE A 141 -6.27 4.60 -32.38
C ILE A 141 -4.87 4.38 -32.97
N SER A 142 -4.00 3.68 -32.26
CA SER A 142 -2.57 3.57 -32.64
C SER A 142 -1.91 2.29 -32.11
N GLY A 143 -0.94 1.76 -32.85
CA GLY A 143 -0.18 0.58 -32.49
C GLY A 143 -0.94 -0.74 -32.70
N ASN A 144 -2.07 -0.70 -33.41
CA ASN A 144 -2.83 -1.91 -33.68
C ASN A 144 -2.21 -2.68 -34.86
N THR A 145 -2.44 -3.99 -34.92
CA THR A 145 -1.81 -4.87 -35.90
C THR A 145 -2.82 -5.77 -36.62
N ALA A 146 -2.52 -6.03 -37.89
CA ALA A 146 -3.27 -6.89 -38.79
C ALA A 146 -2.28 -7.70 -39.64
N MET A 147 -2.48 -9.01 -39.80
CA MET A 147 -1.60 -9.83 -40.65
C MET A 147 -1.76 -9.48 -42.12
N GLY A 148 -0.65 -9.13 -42.78
CA GLY A 148 -0.62 -8.82 -44.21
C GLY A 148 -0.53 -7.33 -44.49
N ASN A 149 -0.09 -6.97 -45.70
CA ASN A 149 -0.03 -5.58 -46.14
C ASN A 149 -1.45 -5.13 -46.58
N ASP A 150 -1.79 -3.86 -46.35
CA ASP A 150 -3.05 -3.23 -46.78
C ASP A 150 -4.34 -3.76 -46.14
N ASN A 151 -4.27 -4.13 -44.86
CA ASN A 151 -5.41 -4.68 -44.11
C ASN A 151 -6.04 -3.70 -43.11
N GLY A 152 -5.69 -2.42 -43.16
CA GLY A 152 -6.24 -1.40 -42.26
C GLY A 152 -5.92 -1.72 -40.81
N LYS A 153 -4.63 -1.77 -40.46
CA LYS A 153 -4.14 -2.15 -39.12
C LYS A 153 -4.81 -1.34 -38.02
N GLU A 154 -5.01 -0.05 -38.24
CA GLU A 154 -5.70 0.84 -37.30
C GLU A 154 -7.19 0.86 -37.57
N VAL A 155 -7.56 1.18 -38.82
CA VAL A 155 -8.96 1.34 -39.22
C VAL A 155 -9.20 0.72 -40.59
N PHE A 156 -10.17 -0.18 -40.64
CA PHE A 156 -10.75 -0.67 -41.87
C PHE A 156 -12.23 -0.29 -41.93
N SER A 157 -12.64 0.33 -43.03
CA SER A 157 -14.04 0.52 -43.39
C SER A 157 -14.31 -0.10 -44.75
N SER A 158 -15.36 -0.92 -44.83
CA SER A 158 -15.84 -1.42 -46.13
C SER A 158 -16.43 -0.29 -46.98
N THR A 159 -16.64 -0.52 -48.27
CA THR A 159 -17.18 0.49 -49.20
C THR A 159 -18.58 1.01 -48.82
N SER A 160 -19.35 0.25 -48.04
CA SER A 160 -20.67 0.68 -47.54
C SER A 160 -20.72 0.90 -46.02
N GLY A 161 -19.58 0.80 -45.33
CA GLY A 161 -19.45 1.27 -43.94
C GLY A 161 -19.13 2.76 -43.92
N THR A 162 -19.64 3.48 -42.91
CA THR A 162 -19.35 4.91 -42.75
C THR A 162 -18.60 5.15 -41.45
N ILE A 163 -17.47 5.88 -41.53
CA ILE A 163 -16.74 6.37 -40.36
C ILE A 163 -16.75 7.90 -40.42
N TYR A 164 -17.24 8.52 -39.36
CA TYR A 164 -17.16 9.96 -39.14
C TYR A 164 -15.99 10.25 -38.20
N ALA A 165 -14.89 10.70 -38.78
CA ALA A 165 -13.73 11.23 -38.08
C ALA A 165 -13.36 12.57 -38.74
N ASP A 166 -13.49 13.64 -37.96
CA ASP A 166 -13.00 15.01 -38.19
C ASP A 166 -13.31 15.76 -36.89
N SER A 167 -12.79 15.22 -35.79
CA SER A 167 -13.18 15.64 -34.44
C SER A 167 -12.07 15.35 -33.44
N PHE A 168 -10.85 15.79 -33.78
CA PHE A 168 -9.68 15.82 -32.90
C PHE A 168 -9.15 14.43 -32.48
N ASN A 169 -9.22 13.46 -33.40
CA ASN A 169 -8.70 12.11 -33.15
C ASN A 169 -7.21 12.00 -33.52
N LEU A 170 -6.53 10.99 -33.00
CA LEU A 170 -5.19 10.58 -33.46
C LEU A 170 -5.23 9.16 -34.01
N PHE A 171 -4.61 8.96 -35.17
CA PHE A 171 -4.53 7.66 -35.84
C PHE A 171 -3.10 7.26 -36.20
N GLY A 172 -2.78 5.98 -35.98
CA GLY A 172 -1.58 5.30 -36.47
C GLY A 172 -0.27 5.75 -35.83
N HIS A 173 0.84 5.30 -36.39
CA HIS A 173 2.21 5.62 -35.97
C HIS A 173 3.22 5.41 -37.12
N ASN A 174 4.45 5.91 -36.97
CA ASN A 174 5.48 5.94 -38.03
C ASN A 174 6.06 4.57 -38.45
N GLY A 175 5.54 3.47 -37.91
CA GLY A 175 5.92 2.08 -38.25
C GLY A 175 5.11 1.49 -39.41
N GLU A 176 4.17 2.24 -39.97
CA GLU A 176 3.27 1.83 -41.04
C GLU A 176 3.01 2.98 -42.02
N SER A 177 2.66 2.64 -43.25
CA SER A 177 2.14 3.59 -44.23
C SER A 177 0.63 3.77 -44.10
N ASN A 178 0.07 4.86 -44.62
CA ASN A 178 -1.38 5.10 -44.58
C ASN A 178 -2.18 3.98 -45.23
N THR A 179 -1.65 3.30 -46.26
CA THR A 179 -2.36 2.19 -46.93
C THR A 179 -2.37 0.92 -46.08
N GLU A 180 -1.37 0.74 -45.21
CA GLU A 180 -1.38 -0.33 -44.22
C GLU A 180 -2.29 0.00 -43.04
N ALA A 181 -2.26 1.25 -42.56
CA ALA A 181 -3.01 1.72 -41.40
C ALA A 181 -4.51 1.86 -41.68
N PHE A 182 -4.87 2.38 -42.86
CA PHE A 182 -6.24 2.79 -43.20
C PHE A 182 -6.70 2.18 -44.53
N ILE A 183 -7.89 1.56 -44.49
CA ILE A 183 -8.58 1.09 -45.70
C ILE A 183 -10.02 1.60 -45.68
N GLY A 184 -10.45 2.19 -46.80
CA GLY A 184 -11.79 2.79 -46.94
C GLY A 184 -12.07 3.93 -45.96
N PHE A 185 -11.03 4.48 -45.36
CA PHE A 185 -11.05 5.53 -44.35
C PHE A 185 -9.88 6.49 -44.60
N THR A 186 -10.08 7.76 -44.26
CA THR A 186 -9.02 8.78 -44.25
C THR A 186 -9.31 9.72 -43.08
N PRO A 187 -8.34 9.98 -42.20
CA PRO A 187 -8.50 10.96 -41.13
C PRO A 187 -8.96 12.33 -41.65
N GLY A 188 -9.80 13.01 -40.87
CA GLY A 188 -10.31 14.34 -41.18
C GLY A 188 -9.24 15.43 -41.04
N ALA A 189 -9.62 16.69 -41.33
CA ALA A 189 -8.68 17.81 -41.31
C ALA A 189 -8.28 18.25 -39.89
N SER A 190 -9.15 17.99 -38.91
CA SER A 190 -8.88 18.21 -37.48
C SER A 190 -8.27 17.01 -36.77
N ASP A 191 -8.15 15.87 -37.45
CA ASP A 191 -7.51 14.67 -36.90
C ASP A 191 -6.00 14.68 -37.21
N ILE A 192 -5.24 13.94 -36.41
CA ILE A 192 -3.82 13.68 -36.62
C ILE A 192 -3.65 12.31 -37.28
N ASP A 193 -2.97 12.32 -38.42
CA ASP A 193 -2.42 11.12 -39.06
C ASP A 193 -0.93 11.01 -38.68
N ALA A 194 -0.61 10.11 -37.76
CA ALA A 194 0.74 9.90 -37.26
C ALA A 194 1.51 8.82 -38.03
N THR A 195 1.03 8.41 -39.21
CA THR A 195 1.66 7.36 -40.04
C THR A 195 2.81 7.87 -40.91
N GLY A 196 3.55 6.93 -41.50
CA GLY A 196 4.61 7.19 -42.47
C GLY A 196 5.93 7.68 -41.86
N SER A 197 6.95 7.86 -42.70
CA SER A 197 8.33 8.19 -42.25
C SER A 197 8.48 9.57 -41.60
N SER A 198 7.47 10.43 -41.68
CA SER A 198 7.40 11.73 -40.99
C SER A 198 6.40 11.72 -39.84
N GLY A 199 5.77 10.60 -39.56
CA GLY A 199 4.84 10.42 -38.45
C GLY A 199 5.55 10.28 -37.10
N THR A 200 4.78 10.01 -36.06
CA THR A 200 5.28 9.88 -34.68
C THR A 200 5.45 8.40 -34.32
N ALA A 201 6.54 8.05 -33.61
CA ALA A 201 6.74 6.67 -33.15
C ALA A 201 5.69 6.29 -32.11
N LEU A 202 5.35 5.01 -31.99
CA LEU A 202 4.31 4.60 -31.04
C LEU A 202 4.72 4.93 -29.61
N GLU A 203 5.98 4.70 -29.27
CA GLU A 203 6.60 5.05 -27.99
C GLU A 203 6.66 6.56 -27.72
N ASP A 204 6.56 7.38 -28.77
CA ASP A 204 6.47 8.84 -28.68
C ASP A 204 5.00 9.33 -28.62
N ILE A 205 4.03 8.40 -28.66
CA ILE A 205 2.59 8.70 -28.49
C ILE A 205 2.11 8.18 -27.13
N LEU A 206 2.39 6.91 -26.82
CA LEU A 206 1.84 6.17 -25.68
C LEU A 206 2.89 5.40 -24.87
N SER A 207 2.67 5.34 -23.57
CA SER A 207 3.27 4.33 -22.69
C SER A 207 2.48 3.01 -22.75
N PRO A 208 3.07 1.85 -22.37
CA PRO A 208 2.36 0.58 -22.28
C PRO A 208 1.12 0.64 -21.37
N LEU A 209 0.19 -0.31 -21.56
CA LEU A 209 -0.98 -0.45 -20.69
C LEU A 209 -0.51 -0.74 -19.26
N ALA A 210 -0.87 0.11 -18.32
CA ALA A 210 -0.44 0.00 -16.93
C ALA A 210 -1.49 0.57 -15.96
N ASP A 211 -1.25 0.36 -14.68
CA ASP A 211 -1.92 1.14 -13.65
C ASP A 211 -1.28 2.54 -13.60
N ASN A 212 -1.94 3.51 -14.23
CA ASN A 212 -1.53 4.91 -14.25
C ASN A 212 -2.40 5.77 -13.30
N GLY A 213 -2.96 5.13 -12.26
CA GLY A 213 -3.96 5.69 -11.37
C GLY A 213 -5.40 5.42 -11.85
N GLY A 214 -6.37 5.73 -10.98
CA GLY A 214 -7.79 5.46 -11.23
C GLY A 214 -8.23 4.04 -10.86
N LEU A 215 -9.39 3.60 -11.38
CA LEU A 215 -9.98 2.29 -11.07
C LEU A 215 -9.73 1.23 -12.14
N THR A 216 -9.20 1.61 -13.30
CA THR A 216 -8.96 0.73 -14.46
C THR A 216 -7.65 1.10 -15.15
N MET A 217 -7.00 0.12 -15.79
CA MET A 217 -5.72 0.35 -16.48
C MET A 217 -5.89 1.23 -17.73
N THR A 218 -4.91 2.09 -17.99
CA THR A 218 -4.93 3.01 -19.13
C THR A 218 -3.58 3.02 -19.84
N HIS A 219 -3.54 3.52 -21.08
CA HIS A 219 -2.28 3.96 -21.69
C HIS A 219 -2.07 5.43 -21.34
N ALA A 220 -0.97 5.76 -20.66
CA ALA A 220 -0.59 7.15 -20.45
C ALA A 220 -0.02 7.75 -21.74
N LEU A 221 -0.31 9.03 -21.99
CA LEU A 221 0.40 9.80 -23.01
C LEU A 221 1.82 10.09 -22.54
N VAL A 222 2.78 10.11 -23.46
CA VAL A 222 4.16 10.53 -23.15
C VAL A 222 4.33 12.03 -23.37
N SER A 223 5.34 12.63 -22.74
CA SER A 223 5.64 14.06 -22.92
C SER A 223 5.95 14.36 -24.39
N GLY A 224 5.31 15.41 -24.92
CA GLY A 224 5.42 15.78 -26.33
C GLY A 224 4.57 14.92 -27.28
N SER A 225 3.72 14.03 -26.76
CA SER A 225 2.79 13.26 -27.56
C SER A 225 1.90 14.20 -28.39
N PRO A 226 1.71 13.93 -29.69
CA PRO A 226 0.81 14.70 -30.55
C PRO A 226 -0.67 14.62 -30.12
N ALA A 227 -1.03 13.68 -29.25
CA ALA A 227 -2.38 13.59 -28.70
C ALA A 227 -2.69 14.64 -27.62
N ILE A 228 -1.67 15.37 -27.13
CA ILE A 228 -1.82 16.37 -26.06
C ILE A 228 -2.46 17.66 -26.61
N ASP A 229 -3.37 18.25 -25.83
CA ASP A 229 -4.06 19.52 -26.08
C ASP A 229 -4.78 19.54 -27.45
N LEU A 230 -5.25 18.39 -27.94
CA LEU A 230 -5.76 18.25 -29.30
C LEU A 230 -7.18 18.83 -29.49
N ASP A 231 -8.01 18.82 -28.45
CA ASP A 231 -9.41 19.23 -28.50
C ASP A 231 -9.73 20.37 -27.53
N GLU A 232 -10.26 21.50 -28.02
CA GLU A 232 -10.70 22.60 -27.15
C GLU A 232 -12.00 22.26 -26.36
N GLY A 233 -12.70 21.17 -26.71
CA GLY A 233 -14.00 20.74 -26.17
C GLY A 233 -13.93 19.63 -25.12
N CYS A 234 -13.88 19.98 -23.84
CA CYS A 234 -13.65 19.02 -22.75
C CYS A 234 -14.91 18.40 -22.11
N SER A 235 -15.64 17.57 -22.85
CA SER A 235 -16.79 16.83 -22.31
C SER A 235 -16.71 15.34 -22.64
N PRO A 236 -16.59 14.44 -21.65
CA PRO A 236 -16.72 14.68 -20.21
C PRO A 236 -15.52 15.41 -19.58
N GLY A 237 -15.75 16.17 -18.50
CA GLY A 237 -14.71 16.97 -17.84
C GLY A 237 -13.73 16.20 -16.95
N LEU A 238 -13.76 14.87 -17.00
CA LEU A 238 -12.80 13.98 -16.34
C LEU A 238 -12.26 12.98 -17.36
N ASP A 239 -11.06 12.45 -17.16
CA ASP A 239 -10.54 11.31 -17.93
C ASP A 239 -10.96 9.96 -17.32
N GLN A 240 -10.44 8.84 -17.85
CA GLN A 240 -10.77 7.50 -17.33
C GLN A 240 -10.40 7.29 -15.87
N ARG A 241 -9.33 7.93 -15.41
CA ARG A 241 -8.81 7.80 -14.05
C ARG A 241 -9.65 8.60 -13.05
N GLY A 242 -10.47 9.52 -13.54
CA GLY A 242 -11.19 10.51 -12.75
C GLY A 242 -10.42 11.81 -12.59
N GLU A 243 -9.34 12.01 -13.35
CA GLU A 243 -8.56 13.24 -13.34
C GLU A 243 -9.23 14.33 -14.17
N SER A 244 -9.05 15.59 -13.79
CA SER A 244 -9.73 16.72 -14.45
C SER A 244 -9.27 16.92 -15.88
N ARG A 245 -10.22 17.30 -16.74
CA ARG A 245 -9.97 17.78 -18.10
C ARG A 245 -10.36 19.26 -18.24
N PRO A 246 -9.59 20.09 -18.97
CA PRO A 246 -8.27 19.80 -19.49
C PRO A 246 -7.14 20.03 -18.47
N PHE A 247 -6.00 19.39 -18.67
CA PHE A 247 -4.71 19.84 -18.15
C PHE A 247 -3.90 20.47 -19.28
N GLY A 248 -3.89 21.81 -19.35
CA GLY A 248 -3.18 22.52 -20.40
C GLY A 248 -4.11 23.44 -21.19
N ALA A 249 -3.84 23.54 -22.49
CA ALA A 249 -4.58 24.38 -23.42
C ALA A 249 -5.86 23.72 -23.96
N GLY A 250 -5.94 22.40 -23.96
CA GLY A 250 -7.04 21.61 -24.49
C GLY A 250 -7.08 20.22 -23.85
N CYS A 251 -8.11 19.47 -24.21
CA CYS A 251 -8.23 18.07 -23.86
C CYS A 251 -7.42 17.19 -24.77
N ASP A 252 -6.94 16.11 -24.18
CA ASP A 252 -6.14 15.14 -24.89
C ASP A 252 -7.00 14.09 -25.60
N ALA A 253 -6.51 13.67 -26.77
CA ALA A 253 -7.11 12.56 -27.48
C ALA A 253 -6.81 11.23 -26.79
N GLY A 254 -7.86 10.41 -26.65
CA GLY A 254 -7.82 9.15 -25.94
C GLY A 254 -8.34 9.26 -24.51
N SER A 255 -8.08 8.21 -23.73
CA SER A 255 -8.70 8.02 -22.42
C SER A 255 -7.95 8.63 -21.24
N PHE A 256 -6.84 9.29 -21.51
CA PHE A 256 -5.91 9.81 -20.52
C PHE A 256 -5.69 11.30 -20.78
N GLU A 257 -5.74 12.09 -19.71
CA GLU A 257 -5.36 13.50 -19.75
C GLU A 257 -3.92 13.66 -19.20
N PHE A 258 -3.00 14.02 -20.09
CA PHE A 258 -1.63 14.35 -19.80
C PHE A 258 -1.57 15.63 -19.00
N ASN A 259 -0.90 15.54 -17.86
CA ASN A 259 -0.59 16.72 -17.07
C ASN A 259 0.89 17.06 -17.29
N ASP A 260 1.16 18.11 -18.07
CA ASP A 260 2.51 18.68 -18.26
C ASP A 260 2.97 19.51 -17.06
N ALA A 261 2.18 19.59 -15.99
CA ALA A 261 2.82 19.79 -14.69
C ALA A 261 3.92 18.74 -14.63
N ILE A 262 5.14 19.17 -14.37
CA ILE A 262 6.19 18.30 -13.90
C ILE A 262 5.68 17.74 -12.56
N VAL A 263 4.77 16.77 -12.63
CA VAL A 263 4.71 15.67 -11.72
C VAL A 263 5.93 14.90 -12.20
N VAL A 264 7.08 15.28 -11.65
CA VAL A 264 7.88 14.20 -11.10
C VAL A 264 6.89 13.55 -10.13
N PRO A 265 6.33 12.34 -10.37
CA PRO A 265 6.34 11.40 -9.28
C PRO A 265 7.83 11.13 -9.12
N SER A 266 8.51 12.09 -8.52
CA SER A 266 9.62 11.66 -7.75
C SER A 266 8.91 10.87 -6.66
N PHE A 267 9.05 9.56 -6.75
CA PHE A 267 9.68 8.90 -5.62
C PHE A 267 11.00 9.67 -5.35
N ILE A 268 10.92 10.93 -4.86
CA ILE A 268 11.99 11.51 -4.08
C ILE A 268 11.75 10.70 -2.85
N ASN A 269 12.55 9.65 -2.78
CA ASN A 269 12.71 8.85 -1.60
C ASN A 269 12.69 9.78 -0.39
N GLN A 270 11.67 9.65 0.43
CA GLN A 270 11.57 10.37 1.68
C GLN A 270 12.45 9.63 2.68
N PRO A 271 13.28 10.34 3.47
CA PRO A 271 14.04 9.66 4.50
C PRO A 271 13.07 8.95 5.46
N PRO A 272 13.40 7.73 5.87
CA PRO A 272 12.59 7.01 6.84
C PRO A 272 12.61 7.75 8.19
N ILE A 273 11.71 7.38 9.08
CA ILE A 273 11.61 7.92 10.44
C ILE A 273 12.03 6.81 11.40
N ALA A 274 13.16 7.01 12.07
CA ALA A 274 13.60 6.16 13.17
C ALA A 274 12.66 6.33 14.38
N ASP A 275 12.36 5.21 15.04
CA ASP A 275 11.74 5.15 16.37
C ASP A 275 12.60 4.23 17.22
N ALA A 276 13.41 4.82 18.11
CA ALA A 276 14.32 4.10 19.01
C ALA A 276 13.59 3.51 20.22
N GLY A 277 12.28 3.78 20.37
CA GLY A 277 11.47 3.39 21.51
C GLY A 277 11.53 4.38 22.67
N SER A 278 10.72 4.12 23.70
CA SER A 278 10.64 4.98 24.88
C SER A 278 11.81 4.77 25.84
N ALA A 279 12.14 5.80 26.63
CA ALA A 279 13.10 5.69 27.73
C ALA A 279 12.75 4.57 28.72
N GLN A 280 13.77 3.86 29.20
CA GLN A 280 13.67 2.69 30.07
C GLN A 280 14.36 2.94 31.41
N SER A 281 13.93 2.21 32.44
CA SER A 281 14.56 2.18 33.75
C SER A 281 15.05 0.78 34.06
N ALA A 282 16.26 0.65 34.59
CA ALA A 282 16.87 -0.64 34.91
C ALA A 282 17.76 -0.58 36.16
N LEU A 283 18.14 -1.74 36.68
CA LEU A 283 19.15 -1.88 37.73
C LEU A 283 20.52 -2.18 37.13
N GLU A 284 21.57 -1.82 37.85
CA GLU A 284 22.93 -2.16 37.45
C GLU A 284 23.08 -3.69 37.25
N GLY A 285 23.64 -4.10 36.11
CA GLY A 285 23.81 -5.48 35.69
C GLY A 285 22.64 -6.09 34.90
N ASP A 286 21.51 -5.39 34.76
CA ASP A 286 20.41 -5.82 33.90
C ASP A 286 20.81 -5.79 32.42
N THR A 287 20.06 -6.54 31.60
CA THR A 287 20.12 -6.43 30.13
C THR A 287 18.94 -5.57 29.67
N VAL A 288 19.22 -4.46 29.00
CA VAL A 288 18.21 -3.56 28.43
C VAL A 288 18.24 -3.70 26.92
N CYS A 289 17.06 -3.85 26.31
CA CYS A 289 16.90 -3.99 24.86
C CYS A 289 16.11 -2.81 24.29
N PHE A 290 16.57 -2.28 23.17
CA PHE A 290 15.96 -1.20 22.41
C PHE A 290 15.35 -1.78 21.14
N ASP A 291 14.11 -1.43 20.85
CA ASP A 291 13.30 -2.02 19.79
C ASP A 291 12.96 -0.96 18.76
N GLY A 292 13.52 -1.12 17.55
CA GLY A 292 13.38 -0.20 16.43
C GLY A 292 12.18 -0.51 15.54
N SER A 293 11.38 -1.55 15.85
CA SER A 293 10.26 -2.01 15.00
C SER A 293 9.16 -0.96 14.80
N GLY A 294 9.16 0.12 15.58
CA GLY A 294 8.30 1.29 15.39
C GLY A 294 8.73 2.20 14.23
N SER A 295 9.93 2.01 13.68
CA SER A 295 10.46 2.82 12.57
C SER A 295 9.61 2.64 11.32
N THR A 296 9.42 3.71 10.56
CA THR A 296 8.54 3.69 9.38
C THR A 296 9.18 4.39 8.19
N ASP A 297 8.88 3.86 7.01
CA ASP A 297 9.15 4.55 5.75
C ASP A 297 7.82 5.00 5.10
N ALA A 298 7.81 6.21 4.54
CA ALA A 298 6.62 6.82 3.97
C ALA A 298 6.29 6.30 2.56
N ASP A 299 7.30 5.77 1.86
CA ASP A 299 7.21 5.25 0.50
C ASP A 299 6.93 3.73 0.50
N GLY A 300 7.05 3.08 1.66
CA GLY A 300 6.74 1.67 1.89
C GLY A 300 7.94 0.73 1.72
N ASP A 301 9.15 1.29 1.70
CA ASP A 301 10.40 0.55 1.56
C ASP A 301 10.77 -0.19 2.87
N GLU A 302 11.55 -1.26 2.73
CA GLU A 302 12.10 -2.00 3.87
C GLU A 302 13.25 -1.19 4.49
N VAL A 303 13.30 -1.13 5.83
CA VAL A 303 14.31 -0.35 6.54
C VAL A 303 15.40 -1.25 7.16
N GLU A 304 16.66 -0.83 7.01
CA GLU A 304 17.81 -1.38 7.69
C GLU A 304 18.14 -0.55 8.94
N TYR A 305 18.62 -1.20 10.00
CA TYR A 305 18.86 -0.58 11.30
C TYR A 305 20.36 -0.33 11.53
N LEU A 306 20.68 0.79 12.17
CA LEU A 306 21.99 1.07 12.70
C LEU A 306 21.88 1.78 14.05
N TRP A 307 22.23 1.05 15.10
CA TRP A 307 22.27 1.55 16.46
C TRP A 307 23.65 2.06 16.84
N SER A 308 23.71 3.13 17.65
CA SER A 308 24.93 3.65 18.26
C SER A 308 24.75 3.78 19.77
N LEU A 309 25.83 3.58 20.53
CA LEU A 309 25.88 3.91 21.95
C LEU A 309 26.68 5.21 22.07
N ASP A 310 25.98 6.32 22.32
CA ASP A 310 26.56 7.67 22.18
C ASP A 310 27.07 8.23 23.50
N ALA A 311 26.41 7.89 24.59
CA ALA A 311 26.84 8.25 25.93
C ALA A 311 26.58 7.11 26.92
N TRP A 312 27.53 6.90 27.82
CA TRP A 312 27.42 5.92 28.89
C TRP A 312 28.22 6.36 30.12
N PRO A 313 27.95 5.78 31.31
CA PRO A 313 28.62 6.17 32.54
C PRO A 313 30.14 5.91 32.50
N GLU A 314 30.92 6.82 33.10
CA GLU A 314 32.38 6.65 33.19
C GLU A 314 32.74 5.36 33.94
N GLY A 315 33.54 4.51 33.28
CA GLY A 315 33.96 3.21 33.84
C GLY A 315 33.16 2.01 33.35
N SER A 316 32.00 2.23 32.70
CA SER A 316 31.25 1.18 32.02
C SER A 316 32.00 0.64 30.80
N ALA A 317 31.84 -0.66 30.58
CA ALA A 317 32.32 -1.40 29.41
C ALA A 317 31.15 -1.89 28.54
N ALA A 318 29.98 -1.24 28.64
CA ALA A 318 28.81 -1.61 27.88
C ALA A 318 29.06 -1.52 26.37
N GLU A 319 28.53 -2.50 25.65
CA GLU A 319 28.52 -2.56 24.20
C GLU A 319 27.16 -3.09 23.74
N LEU A 320 26.71 -2.63 22.58
CA LEU A 320 25.55 -3.17 21.90
C LEU A 320 25.88 -4.56 21.33
N ASP A 321 24.97 -5.52 21.48
CA ASP A 321 25.19 -6.91 21.06
C ASP A 321 25.17 -7.10 19.53
N ASP A 322 24.20 -6.49 18.85
CA ASP A 322 24.06 -6.45 17.40
C ASP A 322 23.50 -5.08 16.95
N PRO A 323 24.38 -4.12 16.62
CA PRO A 323 23.96 -2.79 16.20
C PRO A 323 23.15 -2.74 14.90
N ASN A 324 23.04 -3.83 14.15
CA ASN A 324 22.32 -3.87 12.87
C ASN A 324 20.98 -4.61 12.92
N ALA A 325 20.61 -5.14 14.09
CA ALA A 325 19.33 -5.81 14.28
C ALA A 325 18.18 -4.82 14.51
N GLU A 326 16.95 -5.23 14.18
CA GLU A 326 15.72 -4.50 14.53
C GLU A 326 15.61 -4.23 16.04
N THR A 327 16.11 -5.16 16.86
CA THR A 327 16.23 -5.00 18.31
C THR A 327 17.69 -5.27 18.72
N THR A 328 18.29 -4.36 19.48
CA THR A 328 19.62 -4.54 20.08
C THR A 328 19.56 -4.43 21.59
N CYS A 329 20.46 -5.11 22.30
CA CYS A 329 20.55 -5.08 23.75
C CYS A 329 21.96 -4.72 24.23
N LEU A 330 22.04 -4.17 25.45
CA LEU A 330 23.30 -4.02 26.18
C LEU A 330 23.12 -4.40 27.65
N VAL A 331 24.23 -4.79 28.27
CA VAL A 331 24.29 -4.97 29.74
C VAL A 331 24.64 -3.63 30.37
N VAL A 332 23.76 -3.12 31.23
CA VAL A 332 23.93 -1.83 31.92
C VAL A 332 24.77 -2.00 33.19
N ASP A 333 26.09 -2.09 33.03
CA ASP A 333 27.03 -2.53 34.07
C ASP A 333 27.38 -1.47 35.14
N PHE A 334 27.07 -0.20 34.89
CA PHE A 334 27.22 0.90 35.87
C PHE A 334 25.95 1.74 36.00
N PRO A 335 25.70 2.35 37.17
CA PRO A 335 24.62 3.32 37.35
C PRO A 335 24.88 4.63 36.59
N GLY A 336 23.82 5.19 36.03
CA GLY A 336 23.83 6.41 35.23
C GLY A 336 22.91 6.28 34.01
N THR A 337 23.01 7.22 33.07
CA THR A 337 22.22 7.20 31.84
C THR A 337 23.06 6.61 30.70
N TYR A 338 22.47 5.69 29.96
CA TYR A 338 22.96 5.20 28.67
C TYR A 338 22.09 5.82 27.58
N GLU A 339 22.72 6.51 26.64
CA GLU A 339 22.07 7.15 25.49
C GLU A 339 22.40 6.30 24.27
N VAL A 340 21.35 5.75 23.66
CA VAL A 340 21.43 4.89 22.49
C VAL A 340 20.64 5.56 21.38
N SER A 341 21.23 5.67 20.21
CA SER A 341 20.55 6.22 19.05
C SER A 341 20.28 5.20 17.96
N LEU A 342 19.23 5.46 17.20
CA LEU A 342 18.85 4.71 16.02
C LEU A 342 18.87 5.63 14.80
N VAL A 343 19.56 5.18 13.76
CA VAL A 343 19.37 5.64 12.39
C VAL A 343 18.86 4.45 11.57
N VAL A 344 17.81 4.67 10.78
CA VAL A 344 17.31 3.68 9.81
C VAL A 344 17.57 4.13 8.38
N ASN A 345 17.79 3.18 7.47
CA ASN A 345 18.08 3.44 6.06
C ASN A 345 17.15 2.61 5.18
N ASP A 346 16.57 3.21 4.15
CA ASP A 346 15.64 2.58 3.20
C ASP A 346 16.33 1.96 1.97
N GLY A 347 17.67 1.85 2.00
CA GLY A 347 18.52 1.46 0.87
C GLY A 347 19.00 2.64 0.01
N LEU A 348 18.51 3.86 0.26
CA LEU A 348 18.82 5.07 -0.50
C LEU A 348 19.32 6.23 0.37
N ILE A 349 18.67 6.53 1.50
CA ILE A 349 19.02 7.62 2.42
C ILE A 349 18.81 7.22 3.89
N ASP A 350 19.61 7.82 4.77
CA ASP A 350 19.47 7.69 6.22
C ASP A 350 18.34 8.58 6.76
N SER A 351 17.69 8.12 7.82
CA SER A 351 16.82 8.94 8.67
C SER A 351 17.63 9.99 9.44
N GLU A 352 16.91 10.97 10.02
CA GLU A 352 17.45 11.64 11.20
C GLU A 352 17.53 10.65 12.36
N GLU A 353 18.43 10.93 13.30
CA GLU A 353 18.66 10.11 14.48
C GLU A 353 17.49 10.25 15.47
N ASP A 354 17.03 9.11 16.01
CA ASP A 354 16.14 9.07 17.17
C ASP A 354 16.87 8.50 18.39
N ILE A 355 16.60 9.03 19.58
CA ILE A 355 17.37 8.75 20.80
C ILE A 355 16.47 8.09 21.83
N ALA A 356 16.93 6.95 22.36
CA ALA A 356 16.37 6.28 23.51
C ALA A 356 17.38 6.25 24.67
N GLU A 357 16.85 6.35 25.89
CA GLU A 357 17.66 6.35 27.10
C GLU A 357 17.36 5.14 27.99
N ALA A 358 18.39 4.60 28.62
CA ALA A 358 18.24 3.73 29.78
C ALA A 358 18.79 4.42 31.04
N VAL A 359 17.92 4.70 32.00
CA VAL A 359 18.29 5.28 33.30
C VAL A 359 18.51 4.14 34.29
N VAL A 360 19.75 4.01 34.74
CA VAL A 360 20.21 2.86 35.52
C VAL A 360 20.54 3.29 36.92
N VAL A 361 19.92 2.64 37.91
CA VAL A 361 20.17 2.90 39.33
C VAL A 361 20.93 1.74 39.95
N SER A 362 21.79 2.05 40.91
CA SER A 362 22.51 1.01 41.66
C SER A 362 21.56 0.27 42.61
N TYR A 363 21.90 -0.97 42.96
CA TYR A 363 21.14 -1.69 44.00
C TYR A 363 21.16 -0.95 45.34
N LEU A 364 22.25 -0.23 45.64
CA LEU A 364 22.37 0.60 46.83
C LEU A 364 21.38 1.78 46.82
N THR A 365 21.24 2.46 45.68
CA THR A 365 20.28 3.55 45.54
C THR A 365 18.85 3.02 45.66
N ALA A 366 18.53 1.94 44.93
CA ALA A 366 17.20 1.34 44.92
C ALA A 366 16.78 0.89 46.32
N VAL A 367 17.62 0.14 47.05
CA VAL A 367 17.30 -0.27 48.43
C VAL A 367 17.11 0.91 49.37
N THR A 368 17.89 1.98 49.21
CA THR A 368 17.79 3.17 50.05
C THR A 368 16.44 3.85 49.81
N GLU A 369 16.06 4.12 48.56
CA GLU A 369 14.77 4.73 48.22
C GLU A 369 13.58 3.87 48.66
N THR A 370 13.62 2.56 48.41
CA THR A 370 12.55 1.64 48.85
C THR A 370 12.39 1.63 50.37
N LEU A 371 13.47 1.75 51.14
CA LEU A 371 13.37 1.85 52.59
C LEU A 371 12.82 3.22 53.04
N GLU A 372 12.99 4.29 52.26
CA GLU A 372 12.47 5.63 52.58
C GLU A 372 10.96 5.61 52.40
N ASP A 373 10.51 4.99 51.31
CA ASP A 373 9.10 4.70 51.04
C ASP A 373 8.51 3.77 52.09
N THR A 374 9.24 2.73 52.50
CA THR A 374 8.81 1.83 53.58
C THR A 374 8.60 2.61 54.88
N ALA A 375 9.54 3.49 55.25
CA ALA A 375 9.42 4.32 56.44
C ALA A 375 8.22 5.27 56.36
N THR A 376 7.98 5.86 55.18
CA THR A 376 6.83 6.72 54.91
C THR A 376 5.52 5.95 55.03
N ALA A 377 5.39 4.81 54.35
CA ALA A 377 4.21 3.95 54.41
C ALA A 377 3.90 3.52 55.85
N VAL A 378 4.92 3.15 56.64
CA VAL A 378 4.75 2.82 58.06
C VAL A 378 4.24 4.03 58.87
N ASN A 379 4.76 5.24 58.61
CA ASN A 379 4.35 6.45 59.31
C ASN A 379 2.93 6.92 58.93
N GLU A 380 2.43 6.55 57.75
CA GLU A 380 1.08 6.88 57.29
C GLU A 380 0.00 5.89 57.77
N ILE A 381 0.39 4.72 58.27
CA ILE A 381 -0.56 3.75 58.85
C ILE A 381 -1.40 4.39 59.98
N ASP A 382 -2.72 4.17 59.94
CA ASP A 382 -3.59 4.53 61.06
C ASP A 382 -3.21 3.69 62.30
N THR A 383 -2.79 4.37 63.36
CA THR A 383 -2.46 3.71 64.64
C THR A 383 -3.58 2.83 65.21
N ALA A 384 -4.84 3.05 64.83
CA ALA A 384 -5.97 2.20 65.22
C ALA A 384 -5.87 0.76 64.70
N VAL A 385 -5.21 0.56 63.55
CA VAL A 385 -5.01 -0.75 62.95
C VAL A 385 -3.77 -1.50 63.47
N LEU A 386 -2.99 -0.89 64.36
CA LEU A 386 -1.87 -1.56 65.02
C LEU A 386 -2.31 -2.31 66.30
N LYS A 387 -1.59 -3.37 66.69
CA LYS A 387 -1.83 -4.05 67.99
C LYS A 387 -1.56 -3.11 69.17
N ASN A 388 -0.64 -2.16 69.02
CA ASN A 388 -0.33 -1.09 69.96
C ASN A 388 0.18 0.13 69.18
N ALA A 389 -0.36 1.33 69.45
CA ALA A 389 0.05 2.56 68.75
C ALA A 389 1.56 2.84 68.80
N LYS A 390 2.29 2.37 69.82
CA LYS A 390 3.76 2.50 69.89
C LYS A 390 4.52 1.64 68.86
N GLN A 391 3.86 0.67 68.24
CA GLN A 391 4.48 -0.21 67.24
C GLN A 391 4.77 0.49 65.93
N GLN A 392 4.07 1.59 65.61
CA GLN A 392 4.39 2.42 64.46
C GLN A 392 5.83 2.93 64.56
N ASN A 393 6.12 3.71 65.61
CA ASN A 393 7.46 4.21 65.90
C ASN A 393 8.49 3.08 66.02
N ALA A 394 8.09 1.91 66.54
CA ALA A 394 8.99 0.77 66.63
C ALA A 394 9.35 0.18 65.24
N LEU A 395 8.40 0.12 64.30
CA LEU A 395 8.65 -0.29 62.91
C LEU A 395 9.51 0.75 62.21
N THR A 396 9.17 2.04 62.30
CA THR A 396 9.98 3.13 61.72
C THR A 396 11.41 3.09 62.24
N ASN A 397 11.61 2.89 63.55
CA ASN A 397 12.95 2.74 64.12
C ASN A 397 13.70 1.50 63.63
N LYS A 398 12.99 0.41 63.30
CA LYS A 398 13.59 -0.80 62.74
C LYS A 398 14.01 -0.59 61.29
N VAL A 399 13.18 0.10 60.49
CA VAL A 399 13.51 0.51 59.12
C VAL A 399 14.73 1.44 59.13
N ASN A 400 14.74 2.47 59.99
CA ASN A 400 15.88 3.37 60.19
C ASN A 400 17.15 2.64 60.66
N ALA A 401 17.02 1.58 61.44
CA ALA A 401 18.17 0.75 61.80
C ALA A 401 18.69 -0.08 60.62
N ALA A 402 17.83 -0.52 59.69
CA ALA A 402 18.25 -1.15 58.46
C ALA A 402 19.00 -0.15 57.55
N PHE A 403 18.52 1.09 57.45
CA PHE A 403 19.25 2.19 56.80
C PHE A 403 20.65 2.38 57.34
N THR A 404 20.80 2.52 58.66
CA THR A 404 22.13 2.69 59.28
C THR A 404 23.06 1.52 58.96
N LEU A 405 22.53 0.30 58.88
CA LEU A 405 23.34 -0.88 58.51
C LEU A 405 23.76 -0.85 57.04
N ILE A 406 22.93 -0.31 56.14
CA ILE A 406 23.27 -0.10 54.72
C ILE A 406 24.35 0.98 54.59
N ASP A 407 24.21 2.11 55.29
CA ASP A 407 25.22 3.18 55.33
C ASP A 407 26.59 2.69 55.84
N GLU A 408 26.58 1.74 56.78
CA GLU A 408 27.77 1.09 57.32
C GLU A 408 28.35 -0.01 56.40
N GLY A 409 27.74 -0.29 55.25
CA GLY A 409 28.13 -1.39 54.34
C GLY A 409 27.85 -2.79 54.91
N SER A 410 27.00 -2.91 55.91
CA SER A 410 26.65 -4.16 56.59
C SER A 410 25.40 -4.83 55.98
N TYR A 411 25.39 -5.08 54.66
CA TYR A 411 24.22 -5.56 53.91
C TYR A 411 23.61 -6.85 54.47
N ALA A 412 24.43 -7.85 54.83
CA ALA A 412 23.92 -9.09 55.42
C ALA A 412 23.18 -8.89 56.76
N LYS A 413 23.59 -7.89 57.56
CA LYS A 413 22.89 -7.54 58.81
C LYS A 413 21.61 -6.75 58.52
N ALA A 414 21.63 -5.88 57.51
CA ALA A 414 20.43 -5.17 57.06
C ALA A 414 19.38 -6.18 56.55
N LEU A 415 19.80 -7.16 55.76
CA LEU A 415 18.93 -8.23 55.26
C LEU A 415 18.33 -9.07 56.40
N ASP A 416 19.14 -9.45 57.39
CA ASP A 416 18.68 -10.12 58.60
C ASP A 416 17.65 -9.26 59.36
N LYS A 417 17.88 -7.94 59.43
CA LYS A 417 16.96 -6.97 60.02
C LYS A 417 15.62 -6.92 59.29
N LEU A 418 15.62 -6.84 57.96
CA LEU A 418 14.40 -6.81 57.18
C LEU A 418 13.62 -8.12 57.34
N ARG A 419 14.26 -9.28 57.16
CA ARG A 419 13.61 -10.59 57.22
C ARG A 419 13.09 -10.95 58.61
N ASN A 420 13.94 -10.86 59.63
CA ASN A 420 13.61 -11.42 60.94
C ASN A 420 12.94 -10.41 61.88
N ASP A 421 13.23 -9.13 61.67
CA ASP A 421 12.90 -8.08 62.62
C ASP A 421 11.71 -7.22 62.18
N ILE A 422 11.43 -7.17 60.87
CA ILE A 422 10.35 -6.37 60.25
C ILE A 422 9.35 -7.27 59.53
N LEU A 423 9.78 -8.05 58.52
CA LEU A 423 8.91 -8.89 57.69
C LEU A 423 8.07 -9.85 58.53
N ALA A 424 8.68 -10.53 59.51
CA ALA A 424 8.00 -11.40 60.48
C ALA A 424 7.00 -10.68 61.42
N LYS A 425 6.70 -9.40 61.19
CA LYS A 425 5.71 -8.57 61.87
C LYS A 425 4.68 -7.97 60.90
N THR A 426 4.80 -8.24 59.60
CA THR A 426 4.00 -7.60 58.55
C THR A 426 3.59 -8.56 57.44
N ASP A 427 3.88 -9.86 57.54
CA ASP A 427 3.74 -10.84 56.46
C ASP A 427 2.51 -11.75 56.58
N GLY A 428 1.78 -11.75 57.69
CA GLY A 428 0.76 -12.77 57.93
C GLY A 428 -0.35 -12.82 56.88
N CYS A 429 -0.78 -11.67 56.34
CA CYS A 429 -1.76 -11.65 55.25
C CYS A 429 -1.22 -12.24 53.94
N ALA A 430 0.05 -12.02 53.61
CA ALA A 430 0.67 -12.60 52.43
C ALA A 430 1.01 -14.10 52.61
N ALA A 431 1.21 -14.54 53.86
CA ALA A 431 1.58 -15.91 54.21
C ALA A 431 0.37 -16.86 54.43
N SER A 432 -0.87 -16.41 54.23
CA SER A 432 -2.08 -17.20 54.51
C SER A 432 -3.14 -17.11 53.41
N GLU A 433 -3.90 -18.20 53.25
CA GLU A 433 -5.06 -18.27 52.35
C GLU A 433 -6.30 -18.78 53.12
N PRO A 434 -7.39 -17.99 53.24
CA PRO A 434 -7.54 -16.60 52.75
C PRO A 434 -6.60 -15.62 53.49
N PRO A 435 -6.27 -14.46 52.90
CA PRO A 435 -5.37 -13.47 53.50
C PRO A 435 -5.86 -13.04 54.88
N THR A 436 -5.09 -13.38 55.91
CA THR A 436 -5.41 -13.03 57.30
C THR A 436 -4.14 -12.68 58.09
N PRO A 437 -4.16 -11.62 58.92
CA PRO A 437 -3.03 -11.31 59.78
C PRO A 437 -2.77 -12.44 60.78
N ASP A 438 -1.50 -12.70 61.06
CA ASP A 438 -1.10 -13.72 62.01
C ASP A 438 -0.98 -13.17 63.45
N ARG A 439 -0.67 -14.05 64.41
CA ARG A 439 -0.52 -13.65 65.82
C ARG A 439 0.73 -12.80 66.08
N ASN A 440 1.73 -12.85 65.21
CA ASN A 440 3.01 -12.15 65.33
C ASN A 440 2.98 -10.77 64.66
N ASP A 441 2.04 -10.53 63.73
CA ASP A 441 1.91 -9.28 63.01
C ASP A 441 1.65 -8.08 63.91
N TRP A 442 2.16 -6.91 63.58
CA TRP A 442 1.88 -5.68 64.31
C TRP A 442 0.73 -4.88 63.68
N ILE A 443 0.47 -5.09 62.39
CA ILE A 443 -0.64 -4.53 61.62
C ILE A 443 -1.79 -5.55 61.61
N LYS A 444 -3.00 -5.16 62.02
CA LYS A 444 -4.14 -6.07 62.28
C LYS A 444 -5.10 -6.22 61.10
N ASP A 445 -4.83 -5.60 59.97
CA ASP A 445 -5.66 -5.70 58.77
C ASP A 445 -4.79 -5.84 57.53
N CYS A 446 -5.32 -6.49 56.50
CA CYS A 446 -4.56 -6.79 55.30
C CYS A 446 -4.39 -5.58 54.37
N GLY A 447 -5.32 -4.62 54.37
CA GLY A 447 -5.21 -3.44 53.51
C GLY A 447 -4.05 -2.53 53.90
N SER A 448 -3.73 -2.47 55.19
CA SER A 448 -2.56 -1.74 55.70
C SER A 448 -1.27 -2.57 55.58
N GLN A 449 -1.34 -3.91 55.65
CA GLN A 449 -0.16 -4.76 55.38
C GLN A 449 0.27 -4.69 53.90
N GLU A 450 -0.69 -4.63 52.98
CA GLU A 450 -0.45 -4.54 51.53
C GLU A 450 0.29 -3.26 51.12
N GLN A 451 0.27 -2.20 51.95
CA GLN A 451 1.03 -0.97 51.71
C GLN A 451 2.51 -1.07 52.09
N VAL A 452 2.88 -2.01 52.98
CA VAL A 452 4.24 -2.09 53.54
C VAL A 452 4.96 -3.36 53.12
N PHE A 453 4.25 -4.49 53.08
CA PHE A 453 4.82 -5.79 52.77
C PHE A 453 5.56 -5.83 51.42
N PRO A 454 4.99 -5.30 50.31
CA PRO A 454 5.68 -5.31 49.01
C PRO A 454 7.01 -4.55 49.04
N LEU A 455 7.04 -3.36 49.67
CA LEU A 455 8.26 -2.55 49.80
C LEU A 455 9.35 -3.27 50.60
N ILE A 456 8.97 -3.96 51.69
CA ILE A 456 9.93 -4.76 52.47
C ILE A 456 10.50 -5.90 51.64
N MET A 457 9.65 -6.60 50.88
CA MET A 457 10.08 -7.72 50.03
C MET A 457 10.98 -7.25 48.89
N GLU A 458 10.68 -6.09 48.30
CA GLU A 458 11.51 -5.46 47.27
C GLU A 458 12.90 -5.07 47.83
N ALA A 459 12.95 -4.38 48.98
CA ALA A 459 14.22 -4.04 49.64
C ALA A 459 15.04 -5.29 50.03
N ILE A 460 14.37 -6.38 50.43
CA ILE A 460 15.01 -7.68 50.66
C ILE A 460 15.63 -8.22 49.37
N GLY A 461 14.90 -8.16 48.24
CA GLY A 461 15.39 -8.58 46.93
C GLY A 461 16.65 -7.82 46.52
N TYR A 462 16.67 -6.50 46.67
CA TYR A 462 17.86 -5.70 46.36
C TYR A 462 19.06 -6.07 47.24
N LEU A 463 18.87 -6.25 48.55
CA LEU A 463 19.95 -6.68 49.44
C LEU A 463 20.48 -8.08 49.11
N GLU A 464 19.62 -8.99 48.65
CA GLU A 464 20.03 -10.32 48.20
C GLU A 464 20.91 -10.26 46.96
N SER A 465 20.61 -9.37 46.01
CA SER A 465 21.45 -9.16 44.83
C SER A 465 22.82 -8.54 45.15
N MET A 466 22.94 -7.84 46.29
CA MET A 466 24.18 -7.18 46.72
C MET A 466 25.16 -8.08 47.52
N ILE A 467 24.73 -9.27 47.98
CA ILE A 467 25.50 -10.16 48.88
C ILE A 467 25.98 -11.40 48.12
#